data_AF-A0A538J645-F1
#
_entry.id   AF-A0A538J645-F1
#
_cell.length_a   1.000
_cell.length_b   1.000
_cell.length_c   1.000
_cell.angle_alpha   90.00
_cell.angle_beta   90.00
_cell.angle_gamma   90.00
#
_symmetry.space_group_name_H-M   'P 1'
#
loop_
_entity.id
_entity.type
_entity.pdbx_description
1 polymer ?
#
loop_
_entity_poly.entity_id
_entity_poly.type
_entity_poly.pdbx_seq_one_letter_code
_entity_poly.pdbx_strand_id
1 'polypeptide(L)'
;AGAPRVLIANALLVPRWATWDEFRRLEALGLTMYGQMTAGSWIYIGTQGILQGTYQTFCAAGQTHFGSPDLSGRTILTAGLGGMGGAQPLAGTMAGAAILCVEVDPSRIERRIETRYLDEATEWVDDALARIRAASAEGRALSVGLLGNAAEIVPELARRGEHFDLVTDQTAAHDPLTGYVPAGLSVEDAARLRSSDPSEYLSRASSSIAQHVQGLLEYVRAGSYVFDYGNNLRGEARDAGVAEAFSYPGFVPAYIRPLFCRGVGPFRWAALSGEAADIAAIDAVLRDLFPDDPLLQRWLELAPERVEFQGLPARICWLGLGDRARAGLAINELVRSGEVRAPVVIGRDHLDSGSVASPYRETEAMRDGSDAIADWPILNALLNVAAGATWVSVHHGGGVGIGNSIHAGMVVVADGTDDAADRLERVLTADPGIGVMRHLDAGYPEALTAAESHGLEAPMPQRDHE
;
A
#
# COMPACT_ATOMS: atom_id res chain seq x y z
N ALA A 1 -9.01 -8.89 32.39
CA ALA A 1 -8.48 -9.70 31.26
C ALA A 1 -8.60 -8.85 30.01
N GLY A 2 -7.67 -8.96 29.04
CA GLY A 2 -7.79 -8.16 27.80
C GLY A 2 -6.48 -7.68 27.18
N ALA A 3 -5.33 -7.76 27.88
CA ALA A 3 -4.06 -7.36 27.28
C ALA A 3 -3.72 -8.21 26.03
N PRO A 4 -2.89 -7.72 25.11
CA PRO A 4 -2.34 -8.52 24.02
C PRO A 4 -1.57 -9.75 24.50
N ARG A 5 -1.54 -10.77 23.65
CA ARG A 5 -0.74 -11.99 23.85
C ARG A 5 0.71 -11.81 23.38
N VAL A 6 0.94 -10.96 22.38
CA VAL A 6 2.27 -10.65 21.83
C VAL A 6 2.40 -9.14 21.66
N LEU A 7 3.56 -8.60 22.03
CA LEU A 7 3.96 -7.21 21.78
C LEU A 7 5.25 -7.24 20.95
N ILE A 8 5.29 -6.47 19.86
CA ILE A 8 6.37 -6.53 18.87
C ILE A 8 6.98 -5.14 18.69
N ALA A 9 8.32 -5.07 18.68
CA ALA A 9 9.09 -3.86 18.38
C ALA A 9 10.22 -4.23 17.41
N ASN A 10 10.11 -3.82 16.15
CA ASN A 10 11.05 -4.21 15.09
C ASN A 10 11.76 -3.01 14.48
N ALA A 11 13.07 -3.14 14.22
CA ALA A 11 13.93 -2.15 13.56
C ALA A 11 13.97 -0.74 14.20
N LEU A 12 13.44 -0.56 15.41
CA LEU A 12 13.49 0.72 16.13
C LEU A 12 14.93 1.07 16.51
N LEU A 13 15.43 2.18 15.97
CA LEU A 13 16.74 2.72 16.25
C LEU A 13 16.58 4.13 16.83
N VAL A 14 17.48 4.51 17.76
CA VAL A 14 17.52 5.88 18.28
C VAL A 14 17.71 6.85 17.09
N PRO A 15 17.00 7.99 16.99
CA PRO A 15 16.89 8.75 15.74
C PRO A 15 18.20 9.10 15.05
N ARG A 16 19.26 9.46 15.79
CA ARG A 16 20.57 9.78 15.20
C ARG A 16 21.28 8.57 14.57
N TRP A 17 20.90 7.36 14.94
CA TRP A 17 21.40 6.07 14.46
C TRP A 17 20.45 5.41 13.47
N ALA A 18 19.33 6.04 13.13
CA ALA A 18 18.33 5.54 12.20
C ALA A 18 18.80 5.70 10.74
N THR A 19 19.88 5.02 10.38
CA THR A 19 20.42 4.98 9.01
C THR A 19 20.57 3.54 8.52
N TRP A 20 20.57 3.35 7.20
CA TRP A 20 20.82 2.03 6.61
C TRP A 20 22.20 1.47 6.98
N ASP A 21 23.23 2.31 7.08
CA ASP A 21 24.58 1.87 7.45
C ASP A 21 24.62 1.26 8.85
N GLU A 22 24.00 1.92 9.84
CA GLU A 22 23.95 1.40 11.20
C GLU A 22 23.03 0.18 11.30
N PHE A 23 21.89 0.19 10.60
CA PHE A 23 21.00 -0.97 10.51
C PHE A 23 21.75 -2.21 9.98
N ARG A 24 22.47 -2.07 8.85
CA ARG A 24 23.24 -3.17 8.22
C ARG A 24 24.40 -3.62 9.12
N ARG A 25 25.06 -2.70 9.84
CA ARG A 25 26.08 -3.06 10.84
C ARG A 25 25.50 -3.94 11.94
N LEU A 26 24.32 -3.58 12.48
CA LEU A 26 23.63 -4.37 13.51
C LEU A 26 23.10 -5.70 12.96
N GLU A 27 22.62 -5.72 11.73
CA GLU A 27 22.13 -6.93 11.05
C GLU A 27 23.27 -7.94 10.83
N ALA A 28 24.44 -7.48 10.38
CA ALA A 28 25.62 -8.32 10.22
C ALA A 28 26.12 -8.92 11.54
N LEU A 29 25.80 -8.29 12.68
CA LEU A 29 26.07 -8.81 14.02
C LEU A 29 24.96 -9.73 14.55
N GLY A 30 23.86 -9.92 13.81
CA GLY A 30 22.70 -10.70 14.22
C GLY A 30 21.85 -10.05 15.31
N LEU A 31 21.87 -8.71 15.42
CA LEU A 31 21.25 -7.95 16.52
C LEU A 31 19.94 -7.24 16.15
N THR A 32 19.57 -7.19 14.87
CA THR A 32 18.35 -6.54 14.39
C THR A 32 17.76 -7.30 13.21
N MET A 33 16.52 -6.98 12.86
CA MET A 33 15.79 -7.53 11.72
C MET A 33 14.89 -6.44 11.13
N TYR A 34 14.78 -6.38 9.81
CA TYR A 34 13.88 -5.45 9.14
C TYR A 34 12.46 -6.02 9.13
N GLY A 35 11.57 -5.40 9.92
CA GLY A 35 10.19 -5.88 10.06
C GLY A 35 9.27 -5.51 8.90
N GLN A 36 9.71 -4.63 7.98
CA GLN A 36 8.84 -3.92 7.04
C GLN A 36 7.59 -3.42 7.80
N MET A 37 6.40 -3.52 7.22
CA MET A 37 5.11 -3.29 7.89
C MET A 37 4.56 -4.62 8.38
N THR A 38 4.06 -5.47 7.49
CA THR A 38 3.32 -6.68 7.88
C THR A 38 4.17 -7.95 7.99
N ALA A 39 5.45 -7.90 7.60
CA ALA A 39 6.34 -9.06 7.61
C ALA A 39 6.68 -9.46 9.06
N GLY A 40 7.25 -8.54 9.83
CA GLY A 40 7.64 -8.76 11.23
C GLY A 40 6.47 -8.77 12.22
N SER A 41 5.24 -8.44 11.77
CA SER A 41 4.01 -8.40 12.59
C SER A 41 2.97 -9.46 12.20
N TRP A 42 3.33 -10.37 11.28
CA TRP A 42 2.60 -11.59 10.96
C TRP A 42 1.16 -11.38 10.48
N ILE A 43 0.96 -10.39 9.60
CA ILE A 43 -0.35 -10.10 8.99
C ILE A 43 -0.28 -9.84 7.48
N TYR A 44 0.75 -10.41 6.84
CA TYR A 44 0.91 -10.41 5.39
C TYR A 44 0.02 -11.48 4.75
N ILE A 45 -0.79 -11.09 3.76
CA ILE A 45 -1.76 -11.97 3.08
C ILE A 45 -1.46 -12.12 1.58
N GLY A 46 -0.18 -12.09 1.23
CA GLY A 46 0.26 -12.09 -0.16
C GLY A 46 0.02 -10.73 -0.85
N THR A 47 0.04 -10.76 -2.18
CA THR A 47 -0.12 -9.58 -3.05
C THR A 47 -1.48 -8.92 -2.87
N GLN A 48 -2.49 -9.67 -2.43
CA GLN A 48 -3.82 -9.14 -2.14
C GLN A 48 -3.80 -8.03 -1.08
N GLY A 49 -2.84 -8.03 -0.14
CA GLY A 49 -2.81 -7.05 0.96
C GLY A 49 -2.79 -5.59 0.53
N ILE A 50 -2.18 -5.28 -0.63
CA ILE A 50 -2.13 -3.93 -1.21
C ILE A 50 -3.10 -3.73 -2.37
N LEU A 51 -3.65 -4.82 -2.93
CA LEU A 51 -4.42 -4.80 -4.18
C LEU A 51 -5.57 -3.79 -4.16
N GLN A 52 -6.38 -3.79 -3.10
CA GLN A 52 -7.49 -2.84 -3.02
C GLN A 52 -7.02 -1.40 -2.83
N GLY A 53 -5.90 -1.17 -2.13
CA GLY A 53 -5.32 0.17 -2.02
C GLY A 53 -4.89 0.72 -3.37
N THR A 54 -4.29 -0.14 -4.21
CA THR A 54 -3.91 0.20 -5.59
C THR A 54 -5.11 0.40 -6.48
N TYR A 55 -6.13 -0.46 -6.37
CA TYR A 55 -7.40 -0.28 -7.06
C TYR A 55 -8.08 1.05 -6.67
N GLN A 56 -8.17 1.36 -5.37
CA GLN A 56 -8.75 2.62 -4.90
C GLN A 56 -7.93 3.83 -5.35
N THR A 57 -6.60 3.73 -5.39
CA THR A 57 -5.76 4.81 -5.91
C THR A 57 -6.07 5.08 -7.37
N PHE A 58 -6.15 4.05 -8.22
CA PHE A 58 -6.48 4.22 -9.63
C PHE A 58 -7.90 4.74 -9.85
N CYS A 59 -8.89 4.22 -9.12
CA CYS A 59 -10.27 4.73 -9.18
C CYS A 59 -10.36 6.19 -8.71
N ALA A 60 -9.65 6.57 -7.65
CA ALA A 60 -9.63 7.95 -7.16
C ALA A 60 -8.93 8.90 -8.15
N ALA A 61 -7.82 8.45 -8.76
CA ALA A 61 -7.15 9.19 -9.83
C ALA A 61 -8.07 9.37 -11.04
N GLY A 62 -8.79 8.31 -11.43
CA GLY A 62 -9.79 8.37 -12.50
C GLY A 62 -10.92 9.35 -12.19
N GLN A 63 -11.47 9.29 -10.98
CA GLN A 63 -12.52 10.20 -10.54
C GLN A 63 -12.05 11.66 -10.57
N THR A 64 -10.82 11.91 -10.16
CA THR A 64 -10.22 13.25 -10.09
C THR A 64 -9.96 13.84 -11.47
N HIS A 65 -9.35 13.05 -12.35
CA HIS A 65 -8.79 13.56 -13.61
C HIS A 65 -9.69 13.31 -14.83
N PHE A 66 -10.53 12.27 -14.78
CA PHE A 66 -11.40 11.86 -15.89
C PHE A 66 -12.89 11.86 -15.51
N GLY A 67 -13.24 12.23 -14.28
CA GLY A 67 -14.62 12.33 -13.79
C GLY A 67 -15.30 10.98 -13.53
N SER A 68 -14.57 9.87 -13.58
CA SER A 68 -15.09 8.51 -13.41
C SER A 68 -14.08 7.58 -12.75
N PRO A 69 -14.48 6.70 -11.82
CA PRO A 69 -13.60 5.68 -11.26
C PRO A 69 -13.34 4.53 -12.24
N ASP A 70 -14.09 4.46 -13.33
CA ASP A 70 -13.88 3.56 -14.46
C ASP A 70 -12.87 4.15 -15.44
N LEU A 71 -11.77 3.41 -15.63
CA LEU A 71 -10.65 3.73 -16.49
C LEU A 71 -10.71 3.03 -17.86
N SER A 72 -11.86 2.48 -18.26
CA SER A 72 -12.08 1.99 -19.62
C SER A 72 -11.62 3.00 -20.67
N GLY A 73 -10.71 2.56 -21.54
CA GLY A 73 -10.11 3.37 -22.59
C GLY A 73 -8.90 4.19 -22.16
N ARG A 74 -8.50 4.16 -20.88
CA ARG A 74 -7.32 4.84 -20.35
C ARG A 74 -6.11 3.92 -20.28
N THR A 75 -4.92 4.53 -20.28
CA THR A 75 -3.65 3.82 -20.18
C THR A 75 -2.89 4.15 -18.90
N ILE A 76 -2.22 3.15 -18.34
CA ILE A 76 -1.35 3.30 -17.17
C ILE A 76 0.05 2.79 -17.50
N LEU A 77 1.09 3.54 -17.16
CA LEU A 77 2.49 3.08 -17.17
C LEU A 77 3.01 2.95 -15.74
N THR A 78 3.63 1.83 -15.43
CA THR A 78 4.33 1.62 -14.15
C THR A 78 5.52 0.67 -14.29
N ALA A 79 6.27 0.51 -13.20
CA ALA A 79 7.32 -0.49 -13.07
C ALA A 79 7.29 -1.21 -11.71
N GLY A 80 7.94 -2.38 -11.67
CA GLY A 80 8.07 -3.23 -10.50
C GLY A 80 6.91 -4.22 -10.34
N LEU A 81 7.20 -5.51 -10.54
CA LEU A 81 6.29 -6.63 -10.33
C LEU A 81 6.75 -7.48 -9.14
N GLY A 82 7.16 -6.82 -8.06
CA GLY A 82 7.53 -7.44 -6.79
C GLY A 82 6.33 -8.03 -6.02
N GLY A 83 6.51 -8.32 -4.73
CA GLY A 83 5.42 -8.85 -3.89
C GLY A 83 4.21 -7.91 -3.82
N MET A 84 4.47 -6.62 -3.67
CA MET A 84 3.47 -5.54 -3.67
C MET A 84 3.25 -4.98 -5.07
N GLY A 85 4.35 -4.70 -5.80
CA GLY A 85 4.39 -4.31 -7.23
C GLY A 85 3.49 -5.13 -8.14
N GLY A 86 3.44 -6.44 -7.91
CA GLY A 86 2.62 -7.37 -8.68
C GLY A 86 1.11 -7.14 -8.55
N ALA A 87 0.64 -6.30 -7.63
CA ALA A 87 -0.78 -5.96 -7.52
C ALA A 87 -1.23 -4.90 -8.55
N GLN A 88 -0.29 -4.11 -9.09
CA GLN A 88 -0.59 -3.00 -10.00
C GLN A 88 -1.33 -3.43 -11.28
N PRO A 89 -0.94 -4.50 -11.99
CA PRO A 89 -1.61 -4.88 -13.23
C PRO A 89 -3.06 -5.33 -12.98
N LEU A 90 -3.30 -6.13 -11.94
CA LEU A 90 -4.64 -6.53 -11.56
C LEU A 90 -5.50 -5.35 -11.08
N ALA A 91 -4.94 -4.44 -10.28
CA ALA A 91 -5.64 -3.23 -9.85
C ALA A 91 -6.05 -2.34 -11.03
N GLY A 92 -5.14 -2.12 -11.98
CA GLY A 92 -5.40 -1.33 -13.19
C GLY A 92 -6.50 -1.95 -14.04
N THR A 93 -6.47 -3.27 -14.24
CA THR A 93 -7.49 -3.97 -15.03
C THR A 93 -8.85 -4.06 -14.32
N MET A 94 -8.88 -4.22 -12.98
CA MET A 94 -10.13 -4.12 -12.20
C MET A 94 -10.76 -2.73 -12.27
N ALA A 95 -9.93 -1.69 -12.38
CA ALA A 95 -10.38 -0.32 -12.63
C ALA A 95 -10.77 -0.07 -14.10
N GLY A 96 -10.51 -1.00 -15.02
CA GLY A 96 -10.90 -0.92 -16.44
C GLY A 96 -9.78 -0.51 -17.41
N ALA A 97 -8.59 -0.20 -16.91
CA ALA A 97 -7.51 0.37 -17.72
C ALA A 97 -6.72 -0.68 -18.52
N ALA A 98 -6.06 -0.22 -19.59
CA ALA A 98 -4.93 -0.91 -20.20
C ALA A 98 -3.63 -0.48 -19.50
N ILE A 99 -2.88 -1.41 -18.91
CA ILE A 99 -1.72 -1.11 -18.06
C ILE A 99 -0.44 -1.81 -18.55
N LEU A 100 0.63 -1.02 -18.71
CA LEU A 100 1.97 -1.48 -19.04
C LEU A 100 2.83 -1.50 -17.78
N CYS A 101 3.42 -2.65 -17.45
CA CYS A 101 4.26 -2.83 -16.27
C CYS A 101 5.68 -3.26 -16.68
N VAL A 102 6.67 -2.40 -16.46
CA VAL A 102 8.08 -2.72 -16.71
C VAL A 102 8.66 -3.53 -15.54
N GLU A 103 9.32 -4.65 -15.83
CA GLU A 103 9.99 -5.49 -14.83
C GLU A 103 11.29 -6.05 -15.41
N VAL A 104 12.35 -6.04 -14.62
CA VAL A 104 13.70 -6.44 -15.07
C VAL A 104 13.97 -7.93 -14.85
N ASP A 105 13.28 -8.54 -13.89
CA ASP A 105 13.45 -9.94 -13.52
C ASP A 105 12.35 -10.81 -14.16
N PRO A 106 12.69 -11.67 -15.14
CA PRO A 106 11.70 -12.50 -15.84
C PRO A 106 10.96 -13.44 -14.89
N SER A 107 11.60 -13.92 -13.82
CA SER A 107 10.96 -14.78 -12.83
C SER A 107 9.83 -14.07 -12.07
N ARG A 108 9.92 -12.73 -11.94
CA ARG A 108 8.85 -11.92 -11.34
C ARG A 108 7.66 -11.85 -12.28
N ILE A 109 7.87 -11.61 -13.57
CA ILE A 109 6.82 -11.59 -14.60
C ILE A 109 6.09 -12.93 -14.62
N GLU A 110 6.82 -14.04 -14.80
CA GLU A 110 6.28 -15.40 -14.83
C GLU A 110 5.39 -15.68 -13.63
N ARG A 111 5.89 -15.35 -12.43
CA ARG A 111 5.15 -15.54 -11.19
C ARG A 111 3.82 -14.77 -11.15
N ARG A 112 3.70 -13.61 -11.80
CA ARG A 112 2.46 -12.80 -11.78
C ARG A 112 1.45 -13.34 -12.76
N ILE A 113 1.91 -13.87 -13.89
CA ILE A 113 1.07 -14.64 -14.82
C ILE A 113 0.53 -15.90 -14.12
N GLU A 114 1.40 -16.67 -13.45
CA GLU A 114 1.00 -17.88 -12.70
C GLU A 114 -0.10 -17.59 -11.68
N THR A 115 0.02 -16.47 -10.95
CA THR A 115 -0.96 -16.07 -9.93
C THR A 115 -2.14 -15.26 -10.47
N ARG A 116 -2.26 -15.11 -11.80
CA ARG A 116 -3.32 -14.35 -12.49
C ARG A 116 -3.40 -12.86 -12.10
N TYR A 117 -2.26 -12.28 -11.73
CA TYR A 117 -2.09 -10.85 -11.44
C TYR A 117 -1.61 -10.06 -12.66
N LEU A 118 -1.20 -10.74 -13.73
CA LEU A 118 -0.77 -10.18 -15.01
C LEU A 118 -1.34 -11.05 -16.14
N ASP A 119 -1.88 -10.43 -17.21
CA ASP A 119 -2.53 -11.17 -18.31
C ASP A 119 -1.51 -11.71 -19.32
N GLU A 120 -0.59 -10.86 -19.78
CA GLU A 120 0.39 -11.23 -20.80
C GLU A 120 1.73 -10.51 -20.60
N ALA A 121 2.78 -10.97 -21.29
CA ALA A 121 4.09 -10.35 -21.27
C ALA A 121 4.80 -10.39 -22.63
N THR A 122 5.77 -9.50 -22.80
CA THR A 122 6.64 -9.43 -23.98
C THR A 122 7.99 -8.82 -23.60
N GLU A 123 8.98 -9.01 -24.46
CA GLU A 123 10.33 -8.42 -24.35
C GLU A 123 10.52 -7.27 -25.34
N TRP A 124 9.51 -6.97 -26.16
CA TRP A 124 9.60 -6.03 -27.27
C TRP A 124 8.73 -4.79 -27.00
N VAL A 125 9.38 -3.63 -26.91
CA VAL A 125 8.72 -2.34 -26.63
C VAL A 125 7.58 -2.05 -27.61
N ASP A 126 7.83 -2.21 -28.92
CA ASP A 126 6.84 -1.85 -29.94
C ASP A 126 5.61 -2.78 -29.92
N ASP A 127 5.81 -4.05 -29.59
CA ASP A 127 4.73 -5.03 -29.40
C ASP A 127 3.89 -4.69 -28.16
N ALA A 128 4.54 -4.37 -27.03
CA ALA A 128 3.84 -3.92 -25.82
C ALA A 128 2.97 -2.68 -26.08
N LEU A 129 3.53 -1.67 -26.75
CA LEU A 129 2.81 -0.44 -27.08
C LEU A 129 1.63 -0.69 -28.03
N ALA A 130 1.81 -1.56 -29.04
CA ALA A 130 0.73 -1.92 -29.95
C ALA A 130 -0.46 -2.55 -29.21
N ARG A 131 -0.19 -3.48 -28.27
CA ARG A 131 -1.22 -4.14 -27.46
C ARG A 131 -1.95 -3.17 -26.54
N ILE A 132 -1.22 -2.31 -25.84
CA ILE A 132 -1.80 -1.31 -24.93
C ILE A 132 -2.67 -0.31 -25.67
N ARG A 133 -2.21 0.22 -26.81
CA ARG A 133 -2.99 1.14 -27.65
C ARG A 133 -4.26 0.48 -28.19
N ALA A 134 -4.17 -0.77 -28.64
CA ALA A 134 -5.33 -1.50 -29.14
C ALA A 134 -6.36 -1.73 -28.02
N ALA A 135 -5.93 -2.18 -26.84
CA ALA A 135 -6.81 -2.41 -25.70
C ALA A 135 -7.49 -1.11 -25.23
N SER A 136 -6.73 -0.01 -25.13
CA SER A 136 -7.29 1.31 -24.81
C SER A 136 -8.28 1.79 -25.88
N ALA A 137 -7.99 1.66 -27.17
CA ALA A 137 -8.92 2.03 -28.23
C ALA A 137 -10.23 1.22 -28.21
N GLU A 138 -10.16 -0.04 -27.78
CA GLU A 138 -11.31 -0.95 -27.61
C GLU A 138 -12.06 -0.74 -26.28
N GLY A 139 -11.55 0.08 -25.37
CA GLY A 139 -12.09 0.23 -24.00
C GLY A 139 -11.91 -1.03 -23.14
N ARG A 140 -11.00 -1.93 -23.53
CA ARG A 140 -10.79 -3.24 -22.92
C ARG A 140 -9.66 -3.18 -21.88
N ALA A 141 -9.95 -3.69 -20.68
CA ALA A 141 -8.95 -3.89 -19.66
C ALA A 141 -7.91 -4.94 -20.09
N LEU A 142 -6.63 -4.62 -19.97
CA LEU A 142 -5.52 -5.51 -20.33
C LEU A 142 -4.27 -5.12 -19.54
N SER A 143 -3.56 -6.09 -18.99
CA SER A 143 -2.25 -5.88 -18.36
C SER A 143 -1.12 -6.56 -19.14
N VAL A 144 -0.09 -5.78 -19.48
CA VAL A 144 1.08 -6.25 -20.25
C VAL A 144 2.36 -6.03 -19.43
N GLY A 145 3.09 -7.11 -19.15
CA GLY A 145 4.41 -7.06 -18.58
C GLY A 145 5.46 -6.86 -19.67
N LEU A 146 6.33 -5.87 -19.51
CA LEU A 146 7.45 -5.64 -20.42
C LEU A 146 8.76 -5.97 -19.70
N LEU A 147 9.47 -6.99 -20.19
CA LEU A 147 10.79 -7.32 -19.69
C LEU A 147 11.77 -6.19 -20.07
N GLY A 148 12.31 -5.49 -19.07
CA GLY A 148 13.24 -4.39 -19.26
C GLY A 148 13.54 -3.63 -17.98
N ASN A 149 14.55 -2.75 -18.03
CA ASN A 149 14.89 -1.89 -16.90
C ASN A 149 14.09 -0.58 -16.97
N ALA A 150 13.38 -0.23 -15.88
CA ALA A 150 12.58 1.00 -15.83
C ALA A 150 13.41 2.28 -16.07
N ALA A 151 14.66 2.31 -15.62
CA ALA A 151 15.58 3.43 -15.87
C ALA A 151 15.96 3.61 -17.34
N GLU A 152 15.74 2.59 -18.17
CA GLU A 152 16.00 2.63 -19.62
C GLU A 152 14.69 2.83 -20.39
N ILE A 153 13.67 2.05 -20.04
CA ILE A 153 12.39 2.02 -20.75
C ILE A 153 11.59 3.30 -20.53
N VAL A 154 11.43 3.77 -19.28
CA VAL A 154 10.57 4.93 -18.99
C VAL A 154 11.06 6.19 -19.72
N PRO A 155 12.36 6.58 -19.66
CA PRO A 155 12.87 7.71 -20.43
C PRO A 155 12.79 7.50 -21.94
N GLU A 156 13.00 6.26 -22.43
CA GLU A 156 12.92 5.95 -23.86
C GLU A 156 11.49 6.13 -24.40
N LEU A 157 10.48 5.67 -23.67
CA LEU A 157 9.07 5.87 -24.02
C LEU A 157 8.70 7.36 -24.03
N ALA A 158 9.13 8.12 -23.02
CA ALA A 158 8.92 9.56 -22.98
C ALA A 158 9.59 10.27 -24.17
N ARG A 159 10.83 9.89 -24.52
CA ARG A 159 11.57 10.43 -25.67
C ARG A 159 10.90 10.13 -27.01
N ARG A 160 10.20 8.98 -27.12
CA ARG A 160 9.38 8.62 -28.30
C ARG A 160 8.08 9.40 -28.38
N GLY A 161 7.71 10.15 -27.34
CA GLY A 161 6.44 10.86 -27.26
C GLY A 161 5.25 9.92 -27.02
N GLU A 162 5.49 8.76 -26.41
CA GLU A 162 4.42 7.84 -26.02
C GLU A 162 3.60 8.47 -24.88
N HIS A 163 2.27 8.46 -25.01
CA HIS A 163 1.38 9.05 -24.01
C HIS A 163 0.73 7.96 -23.15
N PHE A 164 0.79 8.16 -21.84
CA PHE A 164 0.03 7.40 -20.85
C PHE A 164 -0.82 8.35 -19.99
N ASP A 165 -2.06 7.98 -19.71
CA ASP A 165 -2.96 8.84 -18.91
C ASP A 165 -2.47 8.96 -17.45
N LEU A 166 -2.15 7.82 -16.83
CA LEU A 166 -1.57 7.75 -15.48
C LEU A 166 -0.16 7.13 -15.53
N VAL A 167 0.78 7.67 -14.74
CA VAL A 167 2.15 7.13 -14.65
C VAL A 167 2.58 7.04 -13.19
N THR A 168 3.16 5.91 -12.79
CA THR A 168 3.65 5.70 -11.43
C THR A 168 4.82 4.71 -11.39
N ASP A 169 5.30 4.35 -10.20
CA ASP A 169 6.37 3.36 -10.00
C ASP A 169 6.20 2.62 -8.67
N GLN A 170 6.52 1.33 -8.66
CA GLN A 170 6.60 0.50 -7.46
C GLN A 170 7.82 -0.43 -7.44
N THR A 171 8.92 -0.05 -8.11
CA THR A 171 10.23 -0.68 -7.86
C THR A 171 10.61 -0.57 -6.38
N ALA A 172 11.53 -1.41 -5.90
CA ALA A 172 11.94 -1.37 -4.49
C ALA A 172 13.05 -0.33 -4.23
N ALA A 173 12.78 0.93 -4.60
CA ALA A 173 13.73 2.05 -4.48
C ALA A 173 14.10 2.38 -3.01
N HIS A 174 13.27 2.03 -2.03
CA HIS A 174 13.52 2.25 -0.60
C HIS A 174 14.73 1.51 -0.01
N ASP A 175 15.23 0.48 -0.71
CA ASP A 175 16.51 -0.17 -0.42
C ASP A 175 17.27 -0.34 -1.74
N PRO A 176 17.96 0.70 -2.22
CA PRO A 176 18.61 0.67 -3.52
C PRO A 176 19.57 -0.50 -3.67
N LEU A 177 20.23 -0.94 -2.59
CA LEU A 177 21.21 -2.03 -2.61
C LEU A 177 20.57 -3.36 -3.03
N THR A 178 19.37 -3.67 -2.55
CA THR A 178 18.71 -4.97 -2.78
C THR A 178 17.61 -4.87 -3.83
N GLY A 179 16.92 -3.74 -3.88
CA GLY A 179 15.62 -3.59 -4.53
C GLY A 179 15.61 -2.89 -5.89
N TYR A 180 16.70 -2.25 -6.29
CA TYR A 180 16.80 -1.55 -7.59
C TYR A 180 17.97 -2.09 -8.41
N VAL A 181 17.68 -2.61 -9.61
CA VAL A 181 18.72 -3.13 -10.52
C VAL A 181 19.25 -1.96 -11.38
N PRO A 182 20.56 -1.65 -11.35
CA PRO A 182 21.11 -0.59 -12.17
C PRO A 182 20.95 -0.84 -13.67
N ALA A 183 20.76 0.23 -14.45
CA ALA A 183 20.72 0.17 -15.91
C ALA A 183 21.98 -0.49 -16.49
N GLY A 184 21.82 -1.19 -17.61
CA GLY A 184 22.89 -1.92 -18.28
C GLY A 184 23.36 -3.21 -17.61
N LEU A 185 22.73 -3.65 -16.52
CA LEU A 185 23.03 -4.93 -15.85
C LEU A 185 21.87 -5.91 -15.97
N SER A 186 22.19 -7.19 -16.17
CA SER A 186 21.22 -8.27 -15.92
C SER A 186 21.02 -8.48 -14.41
N VAL A 187 19.98 -9.22 -14.03
CA VAL A 187 19.73 -9.57 -12.63
C VAL A 187 20.91 -10.34 -12.01
N GLU A 188 21.51 -11.25 -12.76
CA GLU A 188 22.67 -12.04 -12.30
C GLU A 188 23.91 -11.17 -12.14
N ASP A 189 24.15 -10.24 -13.07
CA ASP A 189 25.31 -9.35 -13.05
C ASP A 189 25.18 -8.33 -11.91
N ALA A 190 23.98 -7.81 -11.70
CA ALA A 190 23.63 -6.98 -10.56
C ALA A 190 23.85 -7.74 -9.24
N ALA A 191 23.44 -9.00 -9.14
CA ALA A 191 23.68 -9.82 -7.95
C ALA A 191 25.18 -10.02 -7.67
N ARG A 192 25.99 -10.28 -8.71
CA ARG A 192 27.45 -10.39 -8.56
C ARG A 192 28.07 -9.08 -8.09
N LEU A 193 27.71 -7.95 -8.71
CA LEU A 193 28.23 -6.63 -8.34
C LEU A 193 27.83 -6.26 -6.90
N ARG A 194 26.58 -6.52 -6.51
CA ARG A 194 26.08 -6.27 -5.15
C ARG A 194 26.93 -6.96 -4.08
N SER A 195 27.37 -8.19 -4.35
CA SER A 195 28.21 -8.95 -3.42
C SER A 195 29.68 -8.53 -3.46
N SER A 196 30.23 -8.23 -4.63
CA SER A 196 31.67 -7.93 -4.78
C SER A 196 32.02 -6.48 -4.44
N ASP A 197 31.17 -5.53 -4.79
CA ASP A 197 31.36 -4.09 -4.56
C ASP A 197 30.01 -3.38 -4.32
N PRO A 198 29.49 -3.45 -3.09
CA PRO A 198 28.24 -2.79 -2.71
C PRO A 198 28.25 -1.26 -2.93
N SER A 199 29.41 -0.62 -2.83
CA SER A 199 29.54 0.83 -3.00
C SER A 199 29.35 1.23 -4.45
N GLU A 200 30.01 0.52 -5.36
CA GLU A 200 29.81 0.72 -6.80
C GLU A 200 28.37 0.39 -7.22
N TYR A 201 27.79 -0.68 -6.66
CA TYR A 201 26.38 -1.02 -6.90
C TYR A 201 25.45 0.15 -6.55
N LEU A 202 25.60 0.72 -5.33
CA LEU A 202 24.78 1.83 -4.86
C LEU A 202 24.94 3.09 -5.72
N SER A 203 26.18 3.40 -6.13
CA SER A 203 26.47 4.51 -7.04
C SER A 203 25.71 4.36 -8.37
N ARG A 204 25.75 3.17 -8.97
CA ARG A 204 25.03 2.89 -10.24
C ARG A 204 23.52 2.87 -10.06
N ALA A 205 23.01 2.31 -8.97
CA ALA A 205 21.59 2.30 -8.64
C ALA A 205 21.06 3.73 -8.49
N SER A 206 21.79 4.58 -7.75
CA SER A 206 21.47 6.01 -7.57
C SER A 206 21.40 6.76 -8.91
N SER A 207 22.39 6.56 -9.79
CA SER A 207 22.38 7.13 -11.16
C SER A 207 21.17 6.66 -11.98
N SER A 208 20.84 5.37 -11.88
CA SER A 208 19.69 4.78 -12.60
C SER A 208 18.35 5.28 -12.07
N ILE A 209 18.22 5.48 -10.75
CA ILE A 209 17.03 6.09 -10.14
C ILE A 209 16.87 7.53 -10.60
N ALA A 210 17.95 8.31 -10.64
CA ALA A 210 17.92 9.69 -11.14
C ALA A 210 17.42 9.73 -12.60
N GLN A 211 17.94 8.85 -13.45
CA GLN A 211 17.51 8.73 -14.85
C GLN A 211 16.03 8.32 -14.97
N HIS A 212 15.57 7.36 -14.16
CA HIS A 212 14.17 6.95 -14.14
C HIS A 212 13.25 8.11 -13.76
N VAL A 213 13.56 8.85 -12.68
CA VAL A 213 12.77 10.02 -12.27
C VAL A 213 12.80 11.12 -13.30
N GLN A 214 13.93 11.36 -13.99
CA GLN A 214 13.95 12.30 -15.12
C GLN A 214 12.97 11.88 -16.23
N GLY A 215 12.87 10.59 -16.55
CA GLY A 215 11.84 10.08 -17.47
C GLY A 215 10.42 10.34 -16.98
N LEU A 216 10.14 10.14 -15.69
CA LEU A 216 8.83 10.47 -15.09
C LEU A 216 8.52 11.98 -15.18
N LEU A 217 9.52 12.85 -15.01
CA LEU A 217 9.36 14.30 -15.15
C LEU A 217 9.03 14.71 -16.59
N GLU A 218 9.53 13.99 -17.60
CA GLU A 218 9.09 14.24 -18.99
C GLU A 218 7.61 13.91 -19.19
N TYR A 219 7.09 12.87 -18.54
CA TYR A 219 5.65 12.59 -18.55
C TYR A 219 4.83 13.68 -17.86
N VAL A 220 5.31 14.23 -16.73
CA VAL A 220 4.68 15.40 -16.10
C VAL A 220 4.61 16.57 -17.09
N ARG A 221 5.72 16.89 -17.77
CA ARG A 221 5.79 17.99 -18.74
C ARG A 221 4.93 17.75 -19.97
N ALA A 222 4.76 16.49 -20.37
CA ALA A 222 3.89 16.08 -21.48
C ALA A 222 2.39 16.08 -21.12
N GLY A 223 2.04 16.25 -19.83
CA GLY A 223 0.66 16.36 -19.35
C GLY A 223 0.06 15.08 -18.78
N SER A 224 0.85 14.00 -18.63
CA SER A 224 0.42 12.79 -17.93
C SER A 224 0.25 13.04 -16.44
N TYR A 225 -0.69 12.34 -15.80
CA TYR A 225 -0.85 12.42 -14.35
C TYR A 225 0.12 11.45 -13.66
N VAL A 226 1.24 12.01 -13.20
CA VAL A 226 2.30 11.25 -12.53
C VAL A 226 2.13 11.33 -11.01
N PHE A 227 2.34 10.21 -10.32
CA PHE A 227 2.35 10.16 -8.86
C PHE A 227 3.31 9.10 -8.32
N ASP A 228 3.89 9.35 -7.15
CA ASP A 228 4.73 8.40 -6.42
C ASP A 228 3.87 7.41 -5.63
N TYR A 229 4.21 6.12 -5.71
CA TYR A 229 3.46 5.04 -5.06
C TYR A 229 4.15 4.47 -3.82
N GLY A 230 4.86 5.33 -3.08
CA GLY A 230 5.26 5.06 -1.70
C GLY A 230 6.48 4.18 -1.54
N ASN A 231 7.41 4.25 -2.48
CA ASN A 231 8.67 3.49 -2.48
C ASN A 231 9.93 4.36 -2.29
N ASN A 232 9.77 5.66 -2.02
CA ASN A 232 10.85 6.64 -1.85
C ASN A 232 11.68 6.93 -3.12
N LEU A 233 11.18 6.63 -4.32
CA LEU A 233 11.92 6.89 -5.58
C LEU A 233 12.30 8.37 -5.72
N ARG A 234 11.39 9.29 -5.38
CA ARG A 234 11.66 10.75 -5.40
C ARG A 234 12.74 11.16 -4.41
N GLY A 235 12.75 10.56 -3.21
CA GLY A 235 13.75 10.82 -2.18
C GLY A 235 15.15 10.44 -2.66
N GLU A 236 15.30 9.20 -3.13
CA GLU A 236 16.56 8.69 -3.68
C GLU A 236 17.04 9.53 -4.89
N ALA A 237 16.14 9.94 -5.78
CA ALA A 237 16.48 10.77 -6.92
C ALA A 237 16.91 12.20 -6.54
N ARG A 238 16.27 12.79 -5.52
CA ARG A 238 16.68 14.10 -4.98
C ARG A 238 18.09 14.02 -4.41
N ASP A 239 18.38 12.96 -3.64
CA ASP A 239 19.70 12.75 -3.05
C ASP A 239 20.76 12.49 -4.13
N ALA A 240 20.35 11.91 -5.27
CA ALA A 240 21.16 11.78 -6.48
C ALA A 240 21.28 13.07 -7.33
N GLY A 241 20.67 14.18 -6.90
CA GLY A 241 20.80 15.50 -7.55
C GLY A 241 19.65 15.93 -8.47
N VAL A 242 18.54 15.20 -8.52
CA VAL A 242 17.35 15.59 -9.30
C VAL A 242 16.54 16.62 -8.49
N ALA A 243 16.81 17.91 -8.71
CA ALA A 243 16.20 19.01 -7.96
C ALA A 243 14.65 19.03 -8.02
N GLU A 244 14.08 18.63 -9.17
CA GLU A 244 12.63 18.63 -9.41
C GLU A 244 11.94 17.32 -9.00
N ALA A 245 12.61 16.41 -8.29
CA ALA A 245 12.09 15.07 -8.00
C ALA A 245 10.73 15.08 -7.27
N PHE A 246 10.43 16.11 -6.49
CA PHE A 246 9.17 16.28 -5.74
C PHE A 246 8.12 17.14 -6.48
N SER A 247 8.29 17.39 -7.78
CA SER A 247 7.32 18.16 -8.57
C SER A 247 6.03 17.39 -8.90
N TYR A 248 6.00 16.07 -8.68
CA TYR A 248 4.79 15.25 -8.71
C TYR A 248 4.50 14.69 -7.30
N PRO A 249 3.21 14.57 -6.93
CA PRO A 249 2.80 14.26 -5.56
C PRO A 249 2.94 12.76 -5.23
N GLY A 250 2.97 12.45 -3.94
CA GLY A 250 2.67 11.09 -3.47
C GLY A 250 1.19 10.75 -3.65
N PHE A 251 0.89 9.46 -3.82
CA PHE A 251 -0.49 8.99 -4.00
C PHE A 251 -1.40 9.28 -2.80
N VAL A 252 -0.84 9.38 -1.59
CA VAL A 252 -1.65 9.66 -0.39
C VAL A 252 -2.19 11.09 -0.38
N PRO A 253 -1.35 12.15 -0.43
CA PRO A 253 -1.87 13.51 -0.55
C PRO A 253 -2.73 13.70 -1.82
N ALA A 254 -2.41 13.01 -2.92
CA ALA A 254 -3.16 13.16 -4.16
C ALA A 254 -4.55 12.51 -4.14
N TYR A 255 -4.68 11.30 -3.57
CA TYR A 255 -5.86 10.45 -3.80
C TYR A 255 -6.42 9.76 -2.55
N ILE A 256 -5.57 9.35 -1.59
CA ILE A 256 -6.00 8.47 -0.48
C ILE A 256 -6.38 9.24 0.79
N ARG A 257 -5.81 10.41 1.03
CA ARG A 257 -6.05 11.15 2.29
C ARG A 257 -7.53 11.41 2.62
N PRO A 258 -8.42 11.71 1.67
CA PRO A 258 -9.86 11.84 1.97
C PRO A 258 -10.49 10.56 2.57
N LEU A 259 -9.95 9.38 2.23
CA LEU A 259 -10.35 8.11 2.83
C LEU A 259 -9.84 8.00 4.27
N PHE A 260 -8.58 8.37 4.51
CA PHE A 260 -8.00 8.38 5.86
C PHE A 260 -8.71 9.34 6.82
N CYS A 261 -9.19 10.48 6.33
CA CYS A 261 -9.99 11.41 7.12
C CYS A 261 -11.27 10.76 7.68
N ARG A 262 -11.77 9.70 7.04
CA ARG A 262 -12.94 8.92 7.48
C ARG A 262 -12.57 7.60 8.19
N GLY A 263 -11.29 7.41 8.51
CA GLY A 263 -10.77 6.17 9.11
C GLY A 263 -10.74 4.97 8.13
N VAL A 264 -11.00 5.19 6.84
CA VAL A 264 -11.00 4.15 5.82
C VAL A 264 -9.57 3.78 5.47
N GLY A 265 -9.25 2.49 5.52
CA GLY A 265 -7.90 1.99 5.23
C GLY A 265 -7.86 0.48 5.08
N PRO A 266 -6.68 -0.16 4.93
CA PRO A 266 -6.51 -1.53 4.45
C PRO A 266 -6.84 -2.62 5.49
N PHE A 267 -8.07 -2.58 6.00
CA PHE A 267 -8.67 -3.58 6.86
C PHE A 267 -8.75 -4.93 6.14
N ARG A 268 -8.35 -6.01 6.84
CA ARG A 268 -8.22 -7.34 6.27
C ARG A 268 -8.51 -8.42 7.31
N TRP A 269 -8.78 -9.61 6.82
CA TRP A 269 -8.88 -10.81 7.66
C TRP A 269 -8.37 -12.06 6.96
N ALA A 270 -8.05 -13.09 7.74
CA ALA A 270 -7.71 -14.41 7.25
C ALA A 270 -8.43 -15.50 8.06
N ALA A 271 -8.96 -16.50 7.36
CA ALA A 271 -9.66 -17.63 7.96
C ALA A 271 -8.66 -18.68 8.44
N LEU A 272 -8.59 -18.92 9.76
CA LEU A 272 -7.63 -19.88 10.33
C LEU A 272 -7.98 -21.35 10.03
N SER A 273 -9.18 -21.62 9.51
CA SER A 273 -9.58 -22.93 9.02
C SER A 273 -8.78 -23.38 7.80
N GLY A 274 -8.26 -22.43 7.02
CA GLY A 274 -7.70 -22.70 5.69
C GLY A 274 -8.75 -22.87 4.59
N GLU A 275 -10.04 -22.68 4.89
CA GLU A 275 -11.15 -22.96 3.98
C GLU A 275 -11.60 -21.72 3.21
N ALA A 276 -11.64 -21.79 1.88
CA ALA A 276 -12.10 -20.69 1.03
C ALA A 276 -13.58 -20.35 1.26
N ALA A 277 -14.38 -21.33 1.69
CA ALA A 277 -15.80 -21.16 1.99
C ALA A 277 -16.05 -20.18 3.15
N ASP A 278 -15.14 -20.10 4.12
CA ASP A 278 -15.25 -19.15 5.24
C ASP A 278 -15.12 -17.71 4.73
N ILE A 279 -14.22 -17.44 3.77
CA ILE A 279 -14.12 -16.12 3.13
C ILE A 279 -15.37 -15.81 2.31
N ALA A 280 -15.92 -16.79 1.58
CA ALA A 280 -17.15 -16.60 0.81
C ALA A 280 -18.36 -16.28 1.70
N ALA A 281 -18.48 -16.91 2.87
CA ALA A 281 -19.53 -16.62 3.85
C ALA A 281 -19.40 -15.19 4.41
N ILE A 282 -18.17 -14.78 4.75
CA ILE A 282 -17.89 -13.42 5.22
C ILE A 282 -18.17 -12.39 4.12
N ASP A 283 -17.72 -12.62 2.88
CA ASP A 283 -17.98 -11.75 1.72
C ASP A 283 -19.49 -11.56 1.48
N ALA A 284 -20.30 -12.62 1.66
CA ALA A 284 -21.76 -12.53 1.53
C ALA A 284 -22.38 -11.62 2.59
N VAL A 285 -22.03 -11.79 3.87
CA VAL A 285 -22.55 -10.94 4.95
C VAL A 285 -22.12 -9.48 4.80
N LEU A 286 -20.89 -9.23 4.35
CA LEU A 286 -20.39 -7.88 4.11
C LEU A 286 -21.17 -7.16 3.00
N ARG A 287 -21.58 -7.87 1.95
CA ARG A 287 -22.43 -7.29 0.89
C ARG A 287 -23.76 -6.80 1.45
N ASP A 288 -24.38 -7.60 2.32
CA ASP A 288 -25.66 -7.24 2.95
C ASP A 288 -25.51 -6.13 4.00
N LEU A 289 -24.34 -6.05 4.67
CA LEU A 289 -24.08 -5.08 5.73
C LEU A 289 -23.82 -3.66 5.19
N PHE A 290 -23.32 -3.54 3.96
CA PHE A 290 -22.91 -2.27 3.35
C PHE A 290 -23.50 -2.07 1.94
N PRO A 291 -24.84 -2.10 1.77
CA PRO A 291 -25.48 -2.05 0.46
C PRO A 291 -25.27 -0.71 -0.27
N ASP A 292 -25.02 0.37 0.47
CA ASP A 292 -24.98 1.75 -0.03
C ASP A 292 -23.58 2.24 -0.42
N ASP A 293 -22.56 1.37 -0.45
CA ASP A 293 -21.20 1.70 -0.92
C ASP A 293 -20.92 1.02 -2.28
N PRO A 294 -21.14 1.72 -3.42
CA PRO A 294 -20.97 1.13 -4.74
C PRO A 294 -19.55 0.62 -5.03
N LEU A 295 -18.51 1.29 -4.49
CA LEU A 295 -17.12 0.91 -4.74
C LEU A 295 -16.77 -0.35 -3.95
N LEU A 296 -17.26 -0.46 -2.72
CA LEU A 296 -17.15 -1.67 -1.91
C LEU A 296 -17.93 -2.83 -2.53
N GLN A 297 -19.17 -2.60 -2.99
CA GLN A 297 -19.96 -3.64 -3.66
C GLN A 297 -19.26 -4.18 -4.91
N ARG A 298 -18.73 -3.29 -5.77
CA ARG A 298 -17.93 -3.68 -6.94
C ARG A 298 -16.66 -4.44 -6.53
N TRP A 299 -16.02 -4.05 -5.43
CA TRP A 299 -14.87 -4.79 -4.90
C TRP A 299 -15.26 -6.20 -4.45
N LEU A 300 -16.35 -6.36 -3.69
CA LEU A 300 -16.85 -7.65 -3.21
C LEU A 300 -17.39 -8.54 -4.34
N GLU A 301 -17.76 -7.96 -5.49
CA GLU A 301 -18.07 -8.69 -6.71
C GLU A 301 -16.82 -9.19 -7.43
N LEU A 302 -15.84 -8.31 -7.66
CA LEU A 302 -14.66 -8.63 -8.47
C LEU A 302 -13.63 -9.48 -7.72
N ALA A 303 -13.44 -9.26 -6.43
CA ALA A 303 -12.36 -9.91 -5.67
C ALA A 303 -12.49 -11.44 -5.61
N PRO A 304 -13.68 -12.04 -5.41
CA PRO A 304 -13.86 -13.50 -5.48
C PRO A 304 -13.54 -14.10 -6.86
N GLU A 305 -13.81 -13.38 -7.94
CA GLU A 305 -13.59 -13.88 -9.31
C GLU A 305 -12.14 -13.78 -9.75
N ARG A 306 -11.46 -12.71 -9.32
CA ARG A 306 -10.16 -12.31 -9.86
C ARG A 306 -8.99 -12.64 -8.93
N VAL A 307 -9.21 -12.75 -7.63
CA VAL A 307 -8.12 -12.91 -6.65
C VAL A 307 -7.93 -14.36 -6.27
N GLU A 308 -6.74 -14.88 -6.55
CA GLU A 308 -6.31 -16.17 -6.06
C GLU A 308 -5.75 -16.07 -4.63
N PHE A 309 -6.17 -16.99 -3.76
CA PHE A 309 -5.66 -17.06 -2.39
C PHE A 309 -4.21 -17.54 -2.34
N GLN A 310 -3.45 -17.00 -1.38
CA GLN A 310 -2.05 -17.35 -1.15
C GLN A 310 -1.84 -17.73 0.32
N GLY A 311 -1.69 -19.03 0.60
CA GLY A 311 -1.65 -19.53 1.98
C GLY A 311 -3.05 -19.65 2.58
N LEU A 312 -3.26 -19.16 3.81
CA LEU A 312 -4.61 -19.09 4.39
C LEU A 312 -5.49 -18.18 3.53
N PRO A 313 -6.72 -18.61 3.19
CA PRO A 313 -7.70 -17.74 2.53
C PRO A 313 -7.90 -16.46 3.35
N ALA A 314 -7.76 -15.33 2.67
CA ALA A 314 -7.76 -14.01 3.27
C ALA A 314 -8.41 -13.02 2.32
N ARG A 315 -8.90 -11.92 2.88
CA ARG A 315 -9.54 -10.84 2.12
C ARG A 315 -9.05 -9.49 2.62
N ILE A 316 -8.73 -8.60 1.68
CA ILE A 316 -8.59 -7.17 1.92
C ILE A 316 -9.95 -6.51 1.64
N CYS A 317 -10.38 -5.59 2.49
CA CYS A 317 -11.62 -4.84 2.33
C CYS A 317 -11.52 -3.53 3.09
N TRP A 318 -11.31 -2.42 2.39
CA TRP A 318 -11.13 -1.12 3.01
C TRP A 318 -12.42 -0.64 3.67
N LEU A 319 -12.40 -0.52 5.00
CA LEU A 319 -13.53 -0.10 5.82
C LEU A 319 -13.12 1.05 6.76
N GLY A 320 -14.08 1.93 7.06
CA GLY A 320 -13.89 3.13 7.87
C GLY A 320 -14.16 2.96 9.35
N LEU A 321 -14.10 4.09 10.08
CA LEU A 321 -14.63 4.17 11.44
C LEU A 321 -16.10 3.72 11.46
N GLY A 322 -16.50 3.01 12.51
CA GLY A 322 -17.84 2.41 12.62
C GLY A 322 -17.95 1.09 11.86
N ASP A 323 -17.68 1.10 10.55
CA ASP A 323 -17.86 -0.07 9.69
C ASP A 323 -16.91 -1.22 10.02
N ARG A 324 -15.67 -0.93 10.45
CA ARG A 324 -14.75 -1.98 10.94
C ARG A 324 -15.34 -2.74 12.12
N ALA A 325 -15.90 -2.04 13.11
CA ALA A 325 -16.50 -2.68 14.28
C ALA A 325 -17.73 -3.51 13.91
N ARG A 326 -18.61 -2.97 13.05
CA ARG A 326 -19.77 -3.70 12.50
C ARG A 326 -19.34 -4.99 11.80
N ALA A 327 -18.34 -4.92 10.93
CA ALA A 327 -17.80 -6.08 10.22
C ALA A 327 -17.17 -7.10 11.17
N GLY A 328 -16.34 -6.66 12.12
CA GLY A 328 -15.69 -7.55 13.08
C GLY A 328 -16.67 -8.30 13.97
N LEU A 329 -17.72 -7.63 14.44
CA LEU A 329 -18.80 -8.26 15.22
C LEU A 329 -19.60 -9.26 14.38
N ALA A 330 -19.91 -8.93 13.12
CA ALA A 330 -20.58 -9.85 12.20
C ALA A 330 -19.74 -11.11 11.93
N ILE A 331 -18.43 -10.95 11.70
CA ILE A 331 -17.49 -12.07 11.54
C ILE A 331 -17.47 -12.94 12.81
N ASN A 332 -17.47 -12.33 14.00
CA ASN A 332 -17.49 -13.07 15.26
C ASN A 332 -18.78 -13.88 15.43
N GLU A 333 -19.92 -13.35 14.99
CA GLU A 333 -21.20 -14.08 14.98
C GLU A 333 -21.17 -15.28 14.01
N LEU A 334 -20.55 -15.14 12.84
CA LEU A 334 -20.37 -16.25 11.91
C LEU A 334 -19.52 -17.38 12.51
N VAL A 335 -18.49 -17.03 13.27
CA VAL A 335 -17.67 -18.02 14.00
C VAL A 335 -18.49 -18.67 15.12
N ARG A 336 -19.28 -17.89 15.87
CA ARG A 336 -20.13 -18.36 16.96
C ARG A 336 -21.21 -19.34 16.51
N SER A 337 -21.87 -19.04 15.39
CA SER A 337 -22.91 -19.87 14.80
C SER A 337 -22.37 -21.13 14.10
N GLY A 338 -21.07 -21.13 13.77
CA GLY A 338 -20.40 -22.23 13.05
C GLY A 338 -20.55 -22.16 11.53
N GLU A 339 -21.11 -21.07 10.98
CA GLU A 339 -21.11 -20.81 9.53
C GLU A 339 -19.69 -20.59 9.00
N VAL A 340 -18.83 -19.96 9.81
CA VAL A 340 -17.38 -19.93 9.62
C VAL A 340 -16.75 -20.96 10.56
N ARG A 341 -15.92 -21.85 10.01
CA ARG A 341 -15.52 -23.11 10.69
C ARG A 341 -14.50 -22.95 11.81
N ALA A 342 -13.73 -21.86 11.81
CA ALA A 342 -12.69 -21.61 12.79
C ALA A 342 -12.56 -20.11 13.08
N PRO A 343 -11.85 -19.71 14.15
CA PRO A 343 -11.60 -18.29 14.42
C PRO A 343 -10.95 -17.57 13.22
N VAL A 344 -11.23 -16.28 13.13
CA VAL A 344 -10.74 -15.41 12.06
C VAL A 344 -9.80 -14.37 12.66
N VAL A 345 -8.62 -14.20 12.07
CA VAL A 345 -7.72 -13.08 12.43
C VAL A 345 -8.14 -11.84 11.66
N ILE A 346 -8.28 -10.71 12.35
CA ILE A 346 -8.67 -9.43 11.77
C ILE A 346 -7.56 -8.41 12.06
N GLY A 347 -7.05 -7.77 11.01
CA GLY A 347 -5.98 -6.80 11.14
C GLY A 347 -5.94 -5.84 9.96
N ARG A 348 -4.75 -5.30 9.70
CA ARG A 348 -4.51 -4.34 8.61
C ARG A 348 -3.02 -4.24 8.27
N ASP A 349 -2.73 -3.48 7.22
CA ASP A 349 -1.37 -2.93 7.06
C ASP A 349 -1.04 -1.93 8.18
N HIS A 350 0.24 -1.60 8.34
CA HIS A 350 0.64 -0.45 9.17
C HIS A 350 0.42 0.88 8.44
N LEU A 351 0.25 0.87 7.11
CA LEU A 351 -0.33 1.97 6.35
C LEU A 351 -1.82 2.07 6.70
N ASP A 352 -2.19 3.03 7.53
CA ASP A 352 -3.58 3.33 7.85
C ASP A 352 -3.69 4.75 8.43
N SER A 353 -4.91 5.28 8.46
CA SER A 353 -5.24 6.66 8.85
C SER A 353 -4.57 7.16 10.14
N GLY A 354 -4.44 6.31 11.17
CA GLY A 354 -3.92 6.71 12.48
C GLY A 354 -2.60 6.06 12.89
N SER A 355 -2.03 5.21 12.04
CA SER A 355 -1.00 4.26 12.49
C SER A 355 0.39 4.49 11.89
N VAL A 356 0.62 5.60 11.19
CA VAL A 356 1.90 5.87 10.54
C VAL A 356 2.23 7.36 10.51
N ALA A 357 3.51 7.66 10.72
CA ALA A 357 4.14 8.92 10.36
C ALA A 357 5.21 8.62 9.29
N SER A 358 5.03 9.17 8.09
CA SER A 358 5.94 9.03 6.95
C SER A 358 5.85 10.25 6.03
N PRO A 359 6.73 11.25 6.19
CA PRO A 359 6.70 12.51 5.44
C PRO A 359 6.89 12.38 3.93
N TYR A 360 7.35 11.22 3.46
CA TYR A 360 7.55 10.92 2.03
C TYR A 360 6.46 10.01 1.46
N ARG A 361 5.40 9.72 2.25
CA ARG A 361 4.29 8.86 1.84
C ARG A 361 2.98 9.23 2.55
N GLU A 362 2.60 8.55 3.63
CA GLU A 362 1.26 8.70 4.21
C GLU A 362 0.98 10.08 4.80
N THR A 363 2.01 10.72 5.35
CA THR A 363 1.90 12.02 6.01
C THR A 363 2.62 13.11 5.23
N GLU A 364 2.88 12.89 3.94
CA GLU A 364 3.45 13.90 3.05
C GLU A 364 2.50 15.09 2.87
N ALA A 365 2.97 16.31 3.10
CA ALA A 365 2.20 17.54 2.96
C ALA A 365 0.89 17.51 3.78
N MET A 366 1.00 17.29 5.09
CA MET A 366 -0.15 17.51 5.99
C MET A 366 -0.57 18.98 5.92
N ARG A 367 -1.88 19.26 6.03
CA ARG A 367 -2.44 20.61 5.87
C ARG A 367 -1.82 21.63 6.84
N ASP A 368 -1.45 21.19 8.04
CA ASP A 368 -0.84 21.98 9.10
C ASP A 368 0.71 21.87 9.16
N GLY A 369 1.32 21.10 8.24
CA GLY A 369 2.76 20.82 8.22
C GLY A 369 3.24 19.82 9.28
N SER A 370 2.34 19.05 9.90
CA SER A 370 2.65 18.04 10.94
C SER A 370 3.27 16.74 10.41
N ASP A 371 3.79 16.74 9.19
CA ASP A 371 4.25 15.56 8.44
C ASP A 371 5.11 14.59 9.27
N ALA A 372 6.06 15.14 10.05
CA ALA A 372 7.06 14.38 10.79
C ALA A 372 6.68 14.03 12.24
N ILE A 373 5.46 14.38 12.71
CA ILE A 373 5.03 14.06 14.07
C ILE A 373 4.76 12.55 14.21
N ALA A 374 5.63 11.86 14.94
CA ALA A 374 5.58 10.42 15.17
C ALA A 374 4.86 10.01 16.48
N ASP A 375 4.19 10.94 17.17
CA ASP A 375 3.43 10.63 18.39
C ASP A 375 2.23 9.72 18.08
N TRP A 376 1.52 10.01 16.98
CA TRP A 376 0.31 9.30 16.55
C TRP A 376 0.45 7.78 16.39
N PRO A 377 1.44 7.23 15.65
CA PRO A 377 1.62 5.79 15.57
C PRO A 377 1.96 5.14 16.92
N ILE A 378 2.66 5.86 17.81
CA ILE A 378 2.94 5.35 19.17
C ILE A 378 1.65 5.33 20.01
N LEU A 379 0.85 6.40 19.95
CA LEU A 379 -0.46 6.46 20.60
C LEU A 379 -1.41 5.39 20.05
N ASN A 380 -1.40 5.12 18.74
CA ASN A 380 -2.19 4.06 18.12
C ASN A 380 -1.82 2.69 18.71
N ALA A 381 -0.52 2.38 18.83
CA ALA A 381 -0.07 1.13 19.45
C ALA A 381 -0.53 1.04 20.92
N LEU A 382 -0.26 2.07 21.73
CA LEU A 382 -0.65 2.10 23.15
C LEU A 382 -2.16 1.97 23.34
N LEU A 383 -2.94 2.64 22.51
CA LEU A 383 -4.40 2.58 22.54
C LEU A 383 -4.91 1.19 22.16
N ASN A 384 -4.34 0.55 21.15
CA ASN A 384 -4.70 -0.82 20.75
C ASN A 384 -4.32 -1.86 21.83
N VAL A 385 -3.22 -1.65 22.56
CA VAL A 385 -2.88 -2.45 23.74
C VAL A 385 -3.96 -2.29 24.82
N ALA A 386 -4.40 -1.06 25.09
CA ALA A 386 -5.43 -0.77 26.09
C ALA A 386 -6.82 -1.26 25.68
N ALA A 387 -7.17 -1.17 24.40
CA ALA A 387 -8.45 -1.61 23.84
C ALA A 387 -8.61 -3.13 23.83
N GLY A 388 -7.48 -3.85 23.74
CA GLY A 388 -7.40 -5.29 23.91
C GLY A 388 -7.18 -6.07 22.62
N ALA A 389 -6.36 -5.55 21.72
CA ALA A 389 -5.92 -6.30 20.53
C ALA A 389 -5.23 -7.61 20.94
N THR A 390 -5.22 -8.62 20.06
CA THR A 390 -4.55 -9.90 20.30
C THR A 390 -3.03 -9.76 20.20
N TRP A 391 -2.52 -9.00 19.23
CA TRP A 391 -1.13 -8.52 19.22
C TRP A 391 -1.01 -7.11 18.66
N VAL A 392 0.03 -6.42 19.09
CA VAL A 392 0.34 -5.03 18.69
C VAL A 392 1.82 -4.93 18.35
N SER A 393 2.13 -4.16 17.32
CA SER A 393 3.49 -3.96 16.82
C SER A 393 3.83 -2.48 16.63
N VAL A 394 5.09 -2.12 16.89
CA VAL A 394 5.69 -0.82 16.49
C VAL A 394 6.93 -1.09 15.66
N HIS A 395 6.94 -0.56 14.46
CA HIS A 395 7.99 -0.77 13.47
C HIS A 395 8.56 0.56 13.00
N HIS A 396 9.78 0.50 12.45
CA HIS A 396 10.50 1.65 11.92
C HIS A 396 11.04 1.36 10.52
N GLY A 397 10.81 2.29 9.60
CA GLY A 397 11.33 2.31 8.24
C GLY A 397 10.49 1.57 7.19
N GLY A 398 9.33 1.01 7.54
CA GLY A 398 8.51 0.21 6.65
C GLY A 398 8.11 0.91 5.35
N GLY A 399 8.66 0.40 4.25
CA GLY A 399 8.33 0.75 2.87
C GLY A 399 9.00 2.01 2.31
N VAL A 400 9.41 2.97 3.15
CA VAL A 400 10.23 4.14 2.75
C VAL A 400 11.68 4.08 3.24
N GLY A 401 12.07 3.01 3.92
CA GLY A 401 13.44 2.79 4.41
C GLY A 401 13.69 3.33 5.82
N ILE A 402 14.78 2.84 6.44
CA ILE A 402 15.20 3.21 7.80
C ILE A 402 15.41 4.73 7.91
N GLY A 403 14.85 5.33 8.96
CA GLY A 403 14.89 6.78 9.22
C GLY A 403 13.68 7.56 8.71
N ASN A 404 12.88 6.97 7.81
CA ASN A 404 11.84 7.70 7.07
C ASN A 404 10.40 7.45 7.52
N SER A 405 10.16 6.49 8.43
CA SER A 405 8.81 6.25 8.95
C SER A 405 8.76 5.54 10.32
N ILE A 406 7.78 5.89 11.14
CA ILE A 406 7.41 5.17 12.36
C ILE A 406 5.95 4.77 12.23
N HIS A 407 5.63 3.50 12.51
CA HIS A 407 4.28 3.00 12.28
C HIS A 407 3.92 1.80 13.16
N ALA A 408 2.61 1.60 13.35
CA ALA A 408 2.05 0.60 14.24
C ALA A 408 1.09 -0.35 13.53
N GLY A 409 1.09 -1.60 13.97
CA GLY A 409 0.14 -2.63 13.53
C GLY A 409 -0.66 -3.14 14.71
N MET A 410 -1.88 -3.59 14.42
CA MET A 410 -2.71 -4.29 15.38
C MET A 410 -3.42 -5.46 14.69
N VAL A 411 -3.64 -6.52 15.45
CA VAL A 411 -4.47 -7.64 15.04
C VAL A 411 -5.31 -8.11 16.23
N VAL A 412 -6.57 -8.43 15.96
CA VAL A 412 -7.55 -8.93 16.92
C VAL A 412 -8.22 -10.19 16.37
N VAL A 413 -8.43 -11.19 17.23
CA VAL A 413 -9.04 -12.48 16.85
C VAL A 413 -10.53 -12.48 17.17
N ALA A 414 -11.33 -12.84 16.17
CA ALA A 414 -12.74 -13.18 16.32
C ALA A 414 -12.87 -14.70 16.51
N ASP A 415 -13.13 -15.14 17.75
CA ASP A 415 -13.22 -16.55 18.14
C ASP A 415 -14.63 -17.02 18.53
N GLY A 416 -15.65 -16.17 18.28
CA GLY A 416 -17.06 -16.44 18.57
C GLY A 416 -17.47 -16.17 20.02
N THR A 417 -16.54 -15.83 20.91
CA THR A 417 -16.85 -15.56 22.32
C THR A 417 -17.36 -14.14 22.56
N ASP A 418 -18.03 -13.93 23.69
CA ASP A 418 -18.46 -12.59 24.13
C ASP A 418 -17.25 -11.72 24.54
N ASP A 419 -16.20 -12.31 25.12
CA ASP A 419 -14.94 -11.60 25.40
C ASP A 419 -14.29 -11.09 24.12
N ALA A 420 -14.33 -11.86 23.02
CA ALA A 420 -13.87 -11.38 21.73
C ALA A 420 -14.76 -10.28 21.16
N ALA A 421 -16.09 -10.38 21.27
CA ALA A 421 -17.01 -9.34 20.81
C ALA A 421 -16.70 -7.97 21.48
N ASP A 422 -16.53 -7.97 22.79
CA ASP A 422 -16.15 -6.78 23.57
C ASP A 422 -14.80 -6.17 23.13
N ARG A 423 -13.80 -7.01 22.85
CA ARG A 423 -12.48 -6.56 22.36
C ARG A 423 -12.57 -6.03 20.93
N LEU A 424 -13.30 -6.71 20.05
CA LEU A 424 -13.49 -6.32 18.67
C LEU A 424 -14.14 -4.95 18.58
N GLU A 425 -15.22 -4.71 19.33
CA GLU A 425 -15.89 -3.41 19.35
C GLU A 425 -14.93 -2.29 19.77
N ARG A 426 -14.18 -2.47 20.87
CA ARG A 426 -13.23 -1.46 21.35
C ARG A 426 -12.07 -1.24 20.39
N VAL A 427 -11.40 -2.30 19.95
CA VAL A 427 -10.21 -2.22 19.09
C VAL A 427 -10.58 -1.64 17.72
N LEU A 428 -11.66 -2.13 17.10
CA LEU A 428 -12.08 -1.70 15.77
C LEU A 428 -12.82 -0.36 15.76
N THR A 429 -13.08 0.23 16.93
CA THR A 429 -13.48 1.63 17.09
C THR A 429 -12.27 2.52 17.33
N ALA A 430 -11.40 2.15 18.28
CA ALA A 430 -10.26 2.95 18.69
C ALA A 430 -9.19 3.10 17.59
N ASP A 431 -8.93 2.02 16.84
CA ASP A 431 -7.91 1.97 15.80
C ASP A 431 -8.17 2.90 14.60
N PRO A 432 -9.34 2.87 13.94
CA PRO A 432 -9.67 3.88 12.93
C PRO A 432 -10.00 5.24 13.57
N GLY A 433 -10.52 5.25 14.81
CA GLY A 433 -10.91 6.46 15.53
C GLY A 433 -9.73 7.40 15.74
N ILE A 434 -8.57 6.89 16.17
CA ILE A 434 -7.38 7.73 16.32
C ILE A 434 -6.88 8.28 14.98
N GLY A 435 -7.15 7.61 13.87
CA GLY A 435 -6.89 8.13 12.53
C GLY A 435 -7.75 9.32 12.14
N VAL A 436 -9.04 9.26 12.46
CA VAL A 436 -9.95 10.42 12.33
C VAL A 436 -9.47 11.56 13.23
N MET A 437 -9.11 11.28 14.48
CA MET A 437 -8.60 12.29 15.42
C MET A 437 -7.31 12.96 14.94
N ARG A 438 -6.37 12.18 14.38
CA ARG A 438 -5.11 12.70 13.82
C ARG A 438 -5.36 13.70 12.67
N HIS A 439 -6.27 13.36 11.77
CA HIS A 439 -6.59 14.23 10.63
C HIS A 439 -7.48 15.41 11.05
N LEU A 440 -8.32 15.23 12.06
CA LEU A 440 -9.07 16.32 12.67
C LEU A 440 -8.13 17.36 13.29
N ASP A 441 -7.13 16.90 14.05
CA ASP A 441 -6.09 17.75 14.66
C ASP A 441 -5.31 18.54 13.61
N ALA A 442 -4.97 17.90 12.48
CA ALA A 442 -4.33 18.55 11.34
C ALA A 442 -5.27 19.45 10.50
N GLY A 443 -6.53 19.63 10.92
CA GLY A 443 -7.46 20.57 10.34
C GLY A 443 -8.17 20.11 9.06
N TYR A 444 -8.32 18.81 8.81
CA TYR A 444 -9.07 18.32 7.64
C TYR A 444 -10.60 18.39 7.86
N PRO A 445 -11.38 19.08 7.01
CA PRO A 445 -12.83 19.23 7.18
C PRO A 445 -13.60 17.90 7.09
N GLU A 446 -13.12 16.98 6.25
CA GLU A 446 -13.68 15.63 6.11
C GLU A 446 -13.54 14.84 7.42
N ALA A 447 -12.44 15.05 8.16
CA ALA A 447 -12.22 14.42 9.45
C ALA A 447 -13.10 15.01 10.56
N LEU A 448 -13.40 16.31 10.51
CA LEU A 448 -14.41 16.93 11.38
C LEU A 448 -15.78 16.30 11.16
N THR A 449 -16.21 16.18 9.90
CA THR A 449 -17.49 15.54 9.55
C THR A 449 -17.54 14.08 10.03
N ALA A 450 -16.43 13.35 9.87
CA ALA A 450 -16.34 11.96 10.35
C ALA A 450 -16.38 11.87 11.88
N ALA A 451 -15.71 12.78 12.59
CA ALA A 451 -15.71 12.84 14.05
C ALA A 451 -17.10 13.14 14.60
N GLU A 452 -17.79 14.16 14.06
CA GLU A 452 -19.15 14.53 14.47
C GLU A 452 -20.15 13.39 14.22
N SER A 453 -20.08 12.74 13.06
CA SER A 453 -21.00 11.64 12.72
C SER A 453 -20.84 10.39 13.59
N HIS A 454 -19.66 10.20 14.20
CA HIS A 454 -19.36 9.08 15.09
C HIS A 454 -19.26 9.47 16.57
N GLY A 455 -19.59 10.72 16.92
CA GLY A 455 -19.55 11.20 18.30
C GLY A 455 -18.14 11.22 18.92
N LEU A 456 -17.10 11.41 18.11
CA LEU A 456 -15.74 11.61 18.61
C LEU A 456 -15.57 13.04 19.09
N GLU A 457 -15.19 13.22 20.36
CA GLU A 457 -14.95 14.54 20.94
C GLU A 457 -13.53 15.03 20.63
N ALA A 458 -13.41 16.21 20.03
CA ALA A 458 -12.13 16.91 19.89
C ALA A 458 -11.64 17.38 21.27
N PRO A 459 -10.46 16.94 21.75
CA PRO A 459 -9.94 17.37 23.05
C PRO A 459 -9.58 18.87 23.10
N MET A 460 -9.35 19.49 21.94
CA MET A 460 -8.96 20.88 21.81
C MET A 460 -9.93 21.63 20.88
N PRO A 461 -10.25 22.91 21.15
CA PRO A 461 -10.98 23.75 20.20
C PRO A 461 -10.22 23.80 18.87
N GLN A 462 -10.93 23.68 17.76
CA GLN A 462 -10.31 23.89 16.44
C GLN A 462 -9.71 25.30 16.40
N ARG A 463 -8.43 25.38 16.02
CA ARG A 463 -7.78 26.68 15.83
C ARG A 463 -8.30 27.26 14.53
N ASP A 464 -8.91 28.44 14.59
CA ASP A 464 -9.18 29.24 13.40
C ASP A 464 -7.82 29.59 12.77
N HIS A 465 -7.47 28.89 11.69
CA HIS A 465 -6.32 29.26 10.88
C HIS A 465 -6.78 30.38 9.93
N GLU A 466 -6.58 31.64 10.36
CA GLU A 466 -6.67 32.84 9.50
C GLU A 466 -5.61 32.85 8.38
#